data_AF-A0A523MBK6-F1
#
_entry.id   AF-A0A523MBK6-F1
#
_cell.length_a   1.000
_cell.length_b   1.000
_cell.length_c   1.000
_cell.angle_alpha   90.00
_cell.angle_beta   90.00
_cell.angle_gamma   90.00
#
_symmetry.space_group_name_H-M   'P 1'
#
loop_
_entity.id
_entity.type
_entity.pdbx_description
1 polymer ?
#
loop_
_entity_poly.entity_id
_entity_poly.type
_entity_poly.pdbx_seq_one_letter_code
_entity_poly.pdbx_strand_id
1 'polypeptide(L)'
;MSEQPVFWLGGKPGATKNKKSRQNPKAAGYEPAIRDACSACGYDLDEFVAAQGNFGGWLAHLESHGNRYRLCWSGKDSQMKFEEALDHGGWSELASAETADNGLPSFVESIKKILVANSVEG
;
A
#
# COMPACT_ATOMS: atom_id res chain seq x y z
N MET A 1 5.94 -19.22 23.80
CA MET A 1 6.46 -19.78 22.54
C MET A 1 5.72 -19.04 21.45
N SER A 2 6.40 -18.20 20.68
CA SER A 2 5.75 -17.32 19.69
C SER A 2 5.96 -17.92 18.30
N GLU A 3 4.98 -18.68 17.83
CA GLU A 3 4.92 -19.16 16.45
C GLU A 3 4.44 -17.99 15.58
N GLN A 4 5.33 -17.43 14.76
CA GLN A 4 4.96 -16.45 13.74
C GLN A 4 4.52 -17.19 12.48
N PRO A 5 3.36 -16.86 11.86
CA PRO A 5 2.98 -17.43 10.58
C PRO A 5 3.84 -16.85 9.45
N VAL A 6 4.57 -17.73 8.75
CA VAL A 6 5.29 -17.44 7.51
C VAL A 6 4.41 -17.83 6.33
N PHE A 7 4.17 -16.91 5.40
CA PHE A 7 3.52 -17.22 4.12
C PHE A 7 4.45 -16.95 2.93
N TRP A 8 4.59 -17.97 2.08
CA TRP A 8 5.28 -17.96 0.78
C TRP A 8 4.27 -18.30 -0.33
N LEU A 9 4.46 -17.74 -1.53
CA LEU A 9 4.72 -18.45 -2.81
C LEU A 9 4.37 -17.55 -4.01
N GLY A 10 5.11 -17.55 -5.12
CA GLY A 10 6.03 -18.58 -5.62
C GLY A 10 7.50 -18.16 -5.74
N GLY A 11 8.48 -19.07 -5.70
CA GLY A 11 8.42 -20.53 -5.73
C GLY A 11 9.66 -21.20 -5.11
N LYS A 12 9.67 -22.53 -5.18
CA LYS A 12 10.56 -23.52 -4.51
C LYS A 12 12.10 -23.28 -4.64
N PRO A 13 12.89 -23.88 -3.73
CA PRO A 13 14.35 -23.77 -3.72
C PRO A 13 15.00 -24.54 -4.88
N GLY A 14 15.98 -23.90 -5.53
CA GLY A 14 16.71 -24.45 -6.68
C GLY A 14 17.04 -23.46 -7.80
N ALA A 15 16.49 -22.24 -7.77
CA ALA A 15 16.79 -21.22 -8.77
C ALA A 15 18.10 -20.48 -8.46
N THR A 16 19.22 -21.08 -8.87
CA THR A 16 20.51 -20.41 -8.90
C THR A 16 20.56 -19.45 -10.09
N LYS A 17 20.66 -18.14 -9.83
CA LYS A 17 21.72 -17.23 -10.35
C LYS A 17 21.37 -15.76 -10.12
N ASN A 18 21.87 -15.24 -9.00
CA ASN A 18 22.86 -14.16 -8.93
C ASN A 18 22.79 -13.09 -10.05
N LYS A 19 22.35 -11.87 -9.72
CA LYS A 19 23.16 -10.65 -9.96
C LYS A 19 22.50 -9.38 -9.42
N LYS A 20 23.33 -8.69 -8.62
CA LYS A 20 23.34 -7.25 -8.31
C LYS A 20 22.18 -6.75 -7.45
N SER A 21 22.46 -6.71 -6.14
CA SER A 21 22.45 -5.48 -5.32
C SER A 21 21.61 -4.33 -5.90
N ARG A 22 20.31 -4.54 -6.04
CA ARG A 22 19.36 -3.45 -6.10
C ARG A 22 19.16 -3.14 -4.63
N GLN A 23 19.76 -2.04 -4.17
CA GLN A 23 19.54 -1.53 -2.81
C GLN A 23 18.05 -1.68 -2.53
N ASN A 24 17.72 -2.58 -1.61
CA ASN A 24 16.35 -2.81 -1.19
C ASN A 24 15.87 -1.44 -0.67
N PRO A 25 14.93 -0.73 -1.33
CA PRO A 25 14.32 0.40 -0.67
C PRO A 25 13.71 -0.18 0.61
N LYS A 26 14.19 0.29 1.77
CA LYS A 26 13.91 -0.29 3.09
C LYS A 26 12.40 -0.39 3.30
N ALA A 27 11.78 -1.52 2.93
CA ALA A 27 10.35 -1.78 3.16
C ALA A 27 9.97 -1.56 4.63
N ALA A 28 10.91 -1.80 5.55
CA ALA A 28 10.78 -1.57 6.98
C ALA A 28 10.49 -0.10 7.40
N GLY A 29 10.72 0.89 6.53
CA GLY A 29 10.40 2.30 6.81
C GLY A 29 9.11 2.79 6.18
N TYR A 30 8.50 2.02 5.28
CA TYR A 30 7.33 2.47 4.50
C TYR A 30 6.03 2.27 5.26
N GLU A 31 5.81 1.07 5.81
CA GLU A 31 4.61 0.78 6.60
C GLU A 31 4.36 1.79 7.73
N PRO A 32 5.33 2.11 8.63
CA PRO A 32 5.06 3.04 9.73
C PRO A 32 4.73 4.45 9.24
N ALA A 33 5.37 4.92 8.16
CA ALA A 33 5.11 6.24 7.60
C ALA A 33 3.76 6.31 6.86
N ILE A 34 3.37 5.23 6.19
CA ILE A 34 2.06 5.11 5.54
C ILE A 34 0.97 5.02 6.62
N ARG A 35 1.17 4.23 7.67
CA ARG A 35 0.27 4.14 8.83
C ARG A 35 0.05 5.51 9.45
N ASP A 36 1.13 6.23 9.79
CA ASP A 36 1.05 7.58 10.35
C ASP A 36 0.30 8.55 9.43
N ALA A 37 0.56 8.50 8.12
CA ALA A 37 -0.13 9.32 7.14
C ALA A 37 -1.64 9.02 7.07
N CYS A 38 -2.03 7.74 7.09
CA CYS A 38 -3.43 7.33 7.06
C CYS A 38 -4.16 7.71 8.36
N SER A 39 -3.54 7.45 9.52
CA SER A 39 -4.10 7.80 10.83
C SER A 39 -4.25 9.32 10.99
N ALA A 40 -3.30 10.10 10.48
CA ALA A 40 -3.41 11.57 10.46
C ALA A 40 -4.58 12.09 9.60
N CYS A 41 -5.05 11.28 8.65
CA CYS A 41 -6.21 11.57 7.80
C CYS A 41 -7.52 10.93 8.32
N GLY A 42 -7.52 10.30 9.49
CA GLY A 42 -8.72 9.66 10.07
C GLY A 42 -9.02 8.25 9.54
N TYR A 43 -8.01 7.56 9.00
CA TYR A 43 -8.12 6.17 8.54
C TYR A 43 -7.19 5.27 9.36
N ASP A 44 -7.72 4.15 9.84
CA ASP A 44 -6.92 3.13 10.53
C ASP A 44 -6.35 2.14 9.51
N LEU A 45 -5.05 1.87 9.59
CA LEU A 45 -4.37 0.91 8.71
C LEU A 45 -4.44 -0.49 9.31
N ASP A 46 -5.36 -1.30 8.78
CA ASP A 46 -5.59 -2.69 9.18
C ASP A 46 -4.46 -3.61 8.68
N GLU A 47 -4.18 -3.56 7.38
CA GLU A 47 -3.21 -4.45 6.74
C GLU A 47 -2.35 -3.70 5.72
N PHE A 48 -1.06 -4.04 5.63
CA PHE A 48 -0.15 -3.54 4.61
C PHE A 48 0.57 -4.70 3.94
N VAL A 49 0.45 -4.78 2.62
CA VAL A 49 1.04 -5.83 1.79
C VAL A 49 1.91 -5.19 0.72
N ALA A 50 3.22 -5.36 0.83
CA ALA A 50 4.16 -4.94 -0.21
C ALA A 50 4.42 -6.09 -1.20
N ALA A 51 4.19 -5.83 -2.49
CA ALA A 51 4.50 -6.75 -3.58
C ALA A 51 5.91 -6.49 -4.13
N GLN A 52 6.81 -7.46 -3.93
CA GLN A 52 8.15 -7.42 -4.50
C GLN A 52 8.16 -7.97 -5.93
N GLY A 53 7.65 -7.18 -6.88
CA GLY A 53 7.67 -7.49 -8.32
C GLY A 53 8.71 -6.69 -9.11
N ASN A 54 8.84 -6.94 -10.41
CA ASN A 54 9.76 -6.20 -11.30
C ASN A 54 9.54 -4.68 -11.28
N PHE A 55 8.29 -4.25 -11.08
CA PHE A 55 7.89 -2.84 -10.99
C PHE A 55 7.67 -2.38 -9.54
N GLY A 56 7.55 -3.31 -8.59
CA GLY A 56 7.09 -3.01 -7.23
C GLY A 56 5.61 -2.66 -7.18
N GLY A 57 5.03 -2.76 -5.98
CA GLY A 57 3.66 -2.36 -5.70
C GLY A 57 3.38 -2.56 -4.22
N TRP A 58 2.33 -1.94 -3.70
CA TRP A 58 1.88 -2.22 -2.36
C TRP A 58 0.38 -1.94 -2.23
N LEU A 59 -0.23 -2.57 -1.25
CA LEU A 59 -1.64 -2.49 -0.92
C LEU A 59 -1.76 -2.20 0.58
N ALA A 60 -2.62 -1.26 0.94
CA ALA A 60 -2.94 -0.93 2.32
C ALA A 60 -4.46 -1.04 2.49
N HIS A 61 -4.92 -1.90 3.39
CA HIS A 61 -6.32 -1.93 3.81
C HIS A 61 -6.54 -0.91 4.93
N LEU A 62 -7.57 -0.10 4.75
CA LEU A 62 -7.93 0.99 5.63
C LEU A 62 -9.35 0.79 6.15
N GLU A 63 -9.61 1.26 7.37
CA GLU A 63 -10.96 1.35 7.92
C GLU A 63 -11.24 2.78 8.39
N SER A 64 -12.43 3.28 8.12
CA SER A 64 -12.90 4.55 8.68
C SER A 64 -14.42 4.54 8.77
N HIS A 65 -14.97 4.96 9.92
CA HIS A 65 -16.42 5.00 10.18
C HIS A 65 -17.17 3.68 9.90
N GLY A 66 -16.52 2.53 10.07
CA GLY A 66 -17.10 1.21 9.77
C GLY A 66 -17.11 0.83 8.29
N ASN A 67 -16.62 1.71 7.40
CA ASN A 67 -16.40 1.42 6.00
C ASN A 67 -14.97 0.93 5.78
N ARG A 68 -14.82 0.00 4.83
CA ARG A 68 -13.53 -0.54 4.42
C ARG A 68 -13.06 0.17 3.16
N TYR A 69 -11.81 0.58 3.18
CA TYR A 69 -11.13 1.19 2.05
C TYR A 69 -9.83 0.46 1.76
N ARG A 70 -9.26 0.71 0.59
CA ARG A 70 -7.91 0.26 0.27
C ARG A 70 -7.17 1.29 -0.55
N LEU A 71 -5.88 1.40 -0.28
CA LEU A 71 -4.92 2.14 -1.08
C LEU A 71 -4.03 1.16 -1.84
N CYS A 72 -4.05 1.23 -3.15
CA CYS A 72 -3.23 0.40 -4.02
C CYS A 72 -2.27 1.27 -4.82
N TRP A 73 -0.98 0.96 -4.71
CA TRP A 73 0.04 1.57 -5.55
C TRP A 73 0.62 0.55 -6.54
N SER A 74 0.56 0.92 -7.82
CA SER A 74 1.18 0.15 -8.92
C SER A 74 2.44 0.87 -9.40
N GLY A 75 3.62 0.27 -9.19
CA GLY A 75 4.87 0.79 -9.75
C GLY A 75 5.00 0.61 -11.26
N LYS A 76 4.08 -0.15 -11.89
CA LYS A 76 4.03 -0.29 -13.34
C LYS A 76 3.43 0.97 -13.98
N ASP A 77 2.38 1.51 -13.36
CA ASP A 77 1.60 2.64 -13.87
C ASP A 77 1.93 3.94 -13.12
N SER A 78 2.79 3.87 -12.09
CA SER A 78 3.12 4.96 -11.17
C SER A 78 1.89 5.66 -10.60
N GLN A 79 0.83 4.88 -10.33
CA GLN A 79 -0.48 5.37 -9.94
C GLN A 79 -0.87 4.83 -8.57
N MET A 80 -1.36 5.74 -7.73
CA MET A 80 -2.04 5.47 -6.47
C MET A 80 -3.54 5.43 -6.71
N LYS A 81 -4.22 4.42 -6.20
CA LYS A 81 -5.68 4.29 -6.26
C LYS A 81 -6.22 4.19 -4.84
N PHE A 82 -7.31 4.91 -4.60
CA PHE A 82 -8.09 4.83 -3.38
C PHE A 82 -9.46 4.26 -3.73
N GLU A 83 -9.81 3.15 -3.10
CA GLU A 83 -11.03 2.41 -3.40
C GLU A 83 -11.82 2.12 -2.11
N GLU A 84 -13.13 2.18 -2.19
CA GLU A 84 -14.04 1.74 -1.11
C GLU A 84 -14.58 0.34 -1.40
N ALA A 85 -14.86 -0.43 -0.34
CA ALA A 85 -15.52 -1.71 -0.46
C ALA A 85 -17.02 -1.50 -0.72
N LEU A 86 -17.57 -2.28 -1.66
CA LEU A 86 -19.00 -2.26 -1.98
C LEU A 86 -19.76 -3.32 -1.16
N ASP A 87 -20.99 -3.02 -0.76
CA ASP A 87 -21.90 -3.91 -0.01
C ASP A 87 -22.11 -5.28 -0.69
N HIS A 88 -22.14 -5.31 -2.03
CA HIS A 88 -22.34 -6.54 -2.81
C HIS A 88 -21.03 -7.28 -3.11
N GLY A 89 -19.92 -6.86 -2.49
CA GLY A 89 -18.58 -7.32 -2.80
C GLY A 89 -17.97 -6.55 -3.96
N GLY A 90 -16.63 -6.54 -3.97
CA GLY A 90 -15.85 -5.75 -4.91
C GLY A 90 -15.43 -4.41 -4.32
N TRP A 91 -14.82 -3.59 -5.18
CA TRP A 91 -14.20 -2.33 -4.81
C TRP A 91 -14.54 -1.28 -5.85
N SER A 92 -14.88 -0.07 -5.40
CA SER A 92 -15.16 1.08 -6.25
C SER A 92 -14.03 2.09 -6.12
N GLU A 93 -13.46 2.55 -7.24
CA GLU A 93 -12.45 3.61 -7.22
C GLU A 93 -13.12 4.93 -6.83
N LEU A 94 -12.69 5.48 -5.70
CA LEU A 94 -13.07 6.81 -5.24
C LEU A 94 -12.18 7.86 -5.89
N ALA A 95 -10.88 7.59 -5.94
CA ALA A 95 -9.91 8.50 -6.50
C ALA A 95 -8.67 7.77 -6.99
N SER A 96 -7.94 8.43 -7.88
CA SER A 96 -6.59 8.03 -8.23
C SER A 96 -5.67 9.23 -8.46
N ALA A 97 -4.39 9.04 -8.21
CA ALA A 97 -3.38 10.08 -8.32
C ALA A 97 -2.07 9.51 -8.87
N GLU A 98 -1.42 10.27 -9.73
CA GLU A 98 -0.07 9.95 -10.19
C GLU A 98 0.94 10.24 -9.08
N THR A 99 1.84 9.31 -8.82
CA THR A 99 2.99 9.52 -7.93
C THR A 99 4.20 9.88 -8.78
N ALA A 100 4.64 11.14 -8.69
CA ALA A 100 5.74 11.67 -9.49
C ALA A 100 7.10 11.00 -9.18
N ASP A 101 7.27 10.43 -8.00
CA ASP A 101 8.49 9.76 -7.57
C ASP A 101 8.19 8.53 -6.69
N ASN A 102 9.08 7.54 -6.75
CA ASN A 102 8.99 6.30 -5.96
C ASN A 102 9.59 6.42 -4.55
N GLY A 103 9.84 7.65 -4.10
CA GLY A 103 10.34 7.97 -2.78
C GLY A 103 9.22 7.99 -1.72
N LEU A 104 9.57 7.53 -0.52
CA LEU A 104 8.73 7.60 0.67
C LEU A 104 8.03 8.95 0.90
N PRO A 105 8.69 10.13 0.81
CA PRO A 105 8.03 11.41 1.03
C PRO A 105 6.93 11.68 -0.01
N SER A 106 7.19 11.40 -1.29
CA SER A 106 6.20 11.58 -2.35
C SER A 106 5.02 10.64 -2.20
N PHE A 107 5.24 9.40 -1.73
CA PHE A 107 4.13 8.50 -1.39
C PHE A 107 3.28 9.04 -0.26
N VAL A 108 3.90 9.46 0.85
CA VAL A 108 3.18 10.02 2.00
C VAL A 108 2.38 11.25 1.60
N GLU A 109 2.93 12.14 0.78
CA GLU A 109 2.21 13.31 0.27
C GLU A 109 1.03 12.93 -0.62
N SER A 110 1.21 11.98 -1.55
CA SER A 110 0.11 11.52 -2.41
C SER A 110 -1.00 10.82 -1.62
N ILE A 111 -0.65 10.03 -0.60
CA ILE A 111 -1.61 9.40 0.31
C ILE A 111 -2.39 10.47 1.07
N LYS A 112 -1.70 11.45 1.66
CA LYS A 112 -2.38 12.54 2.38
C LYS A 112 -3.31 13.32 1.46
N LYS A 113 -2.86 13.65 0.24
CA LYS A 113 -3.69 14.36 -0.75
C LYS A 113 -4.93 13.56 -1.14
N ILE A 114 -4.79 12.28 -1.45
CA ILE A 114 -5.92 11.45 -1.89
C ILE A 114 -6.90 11.20 -0.74
N LEU A 115 -6.41 10.97 0.47
CA LEU A 115 -7.25 10.75 1.64
C LEU A 115 -7.94 12.04 2.07
N VAL A 116 -7.24 13.18 2.20
CA VAL A 116 -7.86 14.46 2.59
C VAL A 116 -8.91 14.91 1.57
N ALA A 117 -8.68 14.71 0.28
CA ALA A 117 -9.66 15.08 -0.76
C ALA A 117 -10.93 14.19 -0.73
N ASN A 118 -10.86 13.01 -0.10
CA ASN A 118 -11.95 12.04 -0.04
C ASN A 118 -12.37 11.70 1.40
N SER A 119 -11.81 12.40 2.39
CA SER A 119 -12.30 12.36 3.76
C SER A 119 -13.69 12.97 3.74
N VAL A 120 -14.66 12.18 4.17
CA VAL A 120 -16.03 12.66 4.36
C VAL A 120 -15.98 13.71 5.46
N GLU A 121 -16.03 14.99 5.08
CA GLU A 121 -16.36 16.05 6.04
C GLU A 121 -17.75 15.73 6.60
N GLY A 122 -17.78 15.20 7.83
CA GLY A 122 -19.00 15.06 8.62
C GLY A 122 -19.37 16.37 9.29
#